data_AF-A0A9P4JZI6-F1
#
_entry.id   AF-A0A9P4JZI6-F1
#
_cell.length_a   1.000
_cell.length_b   1.000
_cell.length_c   1.000
_cell.angle_alpha   90.00
_cell.angle_beta   90.00
_cell.angle_gamma   90.00
#
_symmetry.space_group_name_H-M   'P 1'
#
loop_
_entity.id
_entity.type
_entity.pdbx_description
1 polymer ?
#
loop_
_entity_poly.entity_id
_entity_poly.type
_entity_poly.pdbx_seq_one_letter_code
_entity_poly.pdbx_strand_id
1 'polypeptide(L)'
;MDQPTAPMLFFYDWMGNGIKPGEAQIVGNKTQSSNIRQAIYKINGMVLVADVLSQSGELHRSPPLALGIGGLTEPNKLDIAVLFSAPPKQFLGLLGLSCLTKLPHHWVVQCRVGGETAINVPAAVPSGASLSVAHDFTGFAFEERSFYYYFALAKREVSRNLVNAIAEKTNTEPNIRVGDTSLDDSQCGPNQDEPIRIPPGEECQGIPSNMTFGPSFFDAFAVLPNARYVIDIPMKKDNLENSKAIAKDAYQKIGAEKIVSFEIGNEPNNYGQNMDMAKYIKKWKTCCQEKANGASDLQYDLMNFTAIVRGSEFEKDAVDYLRNRTPPIPLSLAEDGSVLGNGSNNDALEAVLGSALCMTIGVNKINWQSGLTFPFALWNPTYENKNNKTFLASVHPAFYGQIFSAEFRGNADNVRISSIAHHTFLSAYAAYDNTKLRRVAIFNLQLCGRDDRPTTKVTLQIEAESSVVHIEVKKLTSPGGGTASASEITWSGMQWMAESGGKSVRVLNNTVTLRVTDGKVEIDVSASEAVIAFVRYTV
;
A
#
# COMPACT_ATOMS: atom_id res chain seq x y z
N MET A 1 -35.10 8.23 49.33
CA MET A 1 -33.97 9.19 49.33
C MET A 1 -32.80 8.46 48.70
N ASP A 2 -32.71 8.53 47.37
CA ASP A 2 -31.62 7.92 46.62
C ASP A 2 -30.73 9.05 46.09
N GLN A 3 -29.44 8.94 46.39
CA GLN A 3 -28.40 9.84 45.91
C GLN A 3 -28.29 9.68 44.38
N PRO A 4 -28.29 10.76 43.58
CA PRO A 4 -28.02 10.65 42.15
C PRO A 4 -26.54 10.32 41.94
N THR A 5 -26.27 9.15 41.39
CA THR A 5 -24.95 8.72 40.91
C THR A 5 -24.44 9.69 39.85
N ALA A 6 -23.28 10.30 40.07
CA ALA A 6 -22.60 11.15 39.09
C ALA A 6 -22.21 10.34 37.84
N PRO A 7 -22.32 10.89 36.62
CA PRO A 7 -21.82 10.23 35.42
C PRO A 7 -20.29 10.12 35.49
N MET A 8 -19.75 8.90 35.32
CA MET A 8 -18.31 8.68 35.17
C MET A 8 -17.86 9.19 33.79
N LEU A 9 -17.07 10.27 33.78
CA LEU A 9 -16.28 10.68 32.62
C LEU A 9 -14.89 10.05 32.68
N PHE A 10 -14.46 9.43 31.59
CA PHE A 10 -13.09 8.92 31.42
C PHE A 10 -12.27 9.97 30.65
N PHE A 11 -11.13 10.37 31.23
CA PHE A 11 -10.13 11.19 30.56
C PHE A 11 -8.93 10.32 30.19
N TYR A 12 -8.41 10.47 28.97
CA TYR A 12 -7.19 9.82 28.50
C TYR A 12 -6.10 10.87 28.26
N ASP A 13 -4.89 10.59 28.71
CA ASP A 13 -3.67 11.33 28.35
C ASP A 13 -3.17 10.94 26.94
N TRP A 14 -2.33 11.77 26.33
CA TRP A 14 -1.66 11.62 25.03
C TRP A 14 -0.88 10.30 24.86
N MET A 15 -0.53 9.62 25.97
CA MET A 15 0.06 8.27 25.96
C MET A 15 -0.93 7.11 26.17
N GLY A 16 -2.25 7.37 26.20
CA GLY A 16 -3.28 6.33 26.30
C GLY A 16 -3.48 5.71 27.69
N ASN A 17 -2.84 6.25 28.73
CA ASN A 17 -3.07 5.81 30.11
C ASN A 17 -4.31 6.53 30.69
N GLY A 18 -5.29 5.77 31.22
CA GLY A 18 -6.52 6.33 31.79
C GLY A 18 -6.27 7.07 33.11
N ILE A 19 -6.84 8.27 33.25
CA ILE A 19 -6.81 9.04 34.52
C ILE A 19 -7.84 8.43 35.49
N LYS A 20 -7.46 8.25 36.76
CA LYS A 20 -8.32 7.61 37.77
C LYS A 20 -9.51 8.51 38.16
N PRO A 21 -10.71 7.94 38.44
CA PRO A 21 -11.86 8.73 38.88
C PRO A 21 -11.58 9.47 40.21
N GLY A 22 -11.68 10.81 40.22
CA GLY A 22 -11.57 11.63 41.42
C GLY A 22 -10.77 12.95 41.30
N GLU A 23 -10.08 13.18 40.19
CA GLU A 23 -9.14 14.31 40.04
C GLU A 23 -9.72 15.58 39.38
N ALA A 24 -11.02 15.60 39.03
CA ALA A 24 -11.70 16.77 38.46
C ALA A 24 -12.66 17.42 39.47
N GLN A 25 -12.44 18.70 39.80
CA GLN A 25 -13.34 19.48 40.66
C GLN A 25 -14.01 20.61 39.87
N ILE A 26 -15.33 20.78 40.06
CA ILE A 26 -16.08 21.94 39.55
C ILE A 26 -15.79 23.12 40.47
N VAL A 27 -15.27 24.20 39.91
CA VAL A 27 -14.82 25.38 40.67
C VAL A 27 -15.68 26.63 40.42
N GLY A 28 -16.65 26.58 39.51
CA GLY A 28 -17.64 27.65 39.34
C GLY A 28 -18.61 27.42 38.17
N ASN A 29 -19.77 28.09 38.23
CA ASN A 29 -20.78 28.13 37.17
C ASN A 29 -21.15 29.58 36.84
N LYS A 30 -21.28 29.91 35.55
CA LYS A 30 -21.76 31.23 35.10
C LYS A 30 -22.86 31.05 34.05
N THR A 31 -23.98 31.73 34.23
CA THR A 31 -25.12 31.69 33.30
C THR A 31 -24.96 32.82 32.28
N GLN A 32 -24.83 32.50 30.99
CA GLN A 32 -24.74 33.53 29.93
C GLN A 32 -26.09 33.74 29.21
N SER A 33 -26.95 32.73 29.12
CA SER A 33 -28.31 32.85 28.56
C SER A 33 -29.21 31.72 29.10
N SER A 34 -30.51 31.75 28.77
CA SER A 34 -31.49 30.77 29.28
C SER A 34 -31.14 29.31 28.95
N ASN A 35 -30.33 29.06 27.92
CA ASN A 35 -30.05 27.72 27.39
C ASN A 35 -28.57 27.32 27.44
N ILE A 36 -27.67 28.21 27.89
CA ILE A 36 -26.21 27.96 27.94
C ILE A 36 -25.70 28.23 29.35
N ARG A 37 -25.16 27.19 30.00
CA ARG A 37 -24.46 27.30 31.28
C ARG A 37 -22.97 26.98 31.09
N GLN A 38 -22.09 27.87 31.53
CA GLN A 38 -20.66 27.60 31.56
C GLN A 38 -20.29 26.92 32.88
N ALA A 39 -19.61 25.77 32.79
CA ALA A 39 -19.00 25.09 33.91
C ALA A 39 -17.47 25.20 33.81
N ILE A 40 -16.82 25.54 34.92
CA ILE A 40 -15.36 25.68 35.01
C ILE A 40 -14.80 24.53 35.83
N TYR A 41 -13.87 23.80 35.22
CA TYR A 41 -13.18 22.65 35.83
C TYR A 41 -11.72 23.00 36.09
N LYS A 42 -11.19 22.50 37.21
CA LYS A 42 -9.75 22.53 37.49
C LYS A 42 -9.23 21.10 37.53
N ILE A 43 -8.27 20.79 36.65
CA ILE A 43 -7.65 19.46 36.52
C ILE A 43 -6.13 19.66 36.48
N ASN A 44 -5.40 19.16 37.47
CA ASN A 44 -3.93 19.22 37.56
C ASN A 44 -3.33 20.61 37.25
N GLY A 45 -3.96 21.68 37.74
CA GLY A 45 -3.51 23.06 37.56
C GLY A 45 -4.02 23.75 36.29
N MET A 46 -4.59 23.01 35.33
CA MET A 46 -5.26 23.57 34.15
C MET A 46 -6.70 23.96 34.47
N VAL A 47 -7.15 25.07 33.89
CA VAL A 47 -8.53 25.56 34.00
C VAL A 47 -9.22 25.33 32.65
N LEU A 48 -10.31 24.57 32.68
CA LEU A 48 -11.09 24.20 31.49
C LEU A 48 -12.48 24.81 31.61
N VAL A 49 -12.91 25.54 30.57
CA VAL A 49 -14.25 26.15 30.51
C VAL A 49 -15.05 25.40 29.45
N ALA A 50 -16.21 24.87 29.84
CA ALA A 50 -17.09 24.13 28.94
C ALA A 50 -18.48 24.77 28.91
N ASP A 51 -19.03 24.92 27.71
CA ASP A 51 -20.42 25.32 27.49
C ASP A 51 -21.32 24.08 27.56
N VAL A 52 -22.26 24.09 28.51
CA VAL A 52 -23.27 23.04 28.68
C VAL A 52 -24.59 23.57 28.12
N LEU A 53 -25.03 22.97 27.01
CA LEU A 53 -26.34 23.22 26.43
C LEU A 53 -27.39 22.42 27.18
N SER A 54 -28.33 23.10 27.86
CA SER A 54 -29.50 22.42 28.41
C SER A 54 -30.56 22.30 27.31
N GLN A 55 -30.82 21.10 26.82
CA GLN A 55 -32.03 20.88 26.02
C GLN A 55 -33.25 21.06 26.92
N SER A 56 -34.15 21.93 26.48
CA SER A 56 -35.39 22.26 27.18
C SER A 56 -36.33 21.07 27.21
N GLY A 57 -36.67 20.61 28.42
CA GLY A 57 -37.97 20.02 28.73
C GLY A 57 -38.26 18.64 28.17
N GLU A 58 -37.64 17.60 28.72
CA GLU A 58 -38.30 16.42 29.31
C GLU A 58 -37.23 15.42 29.78
N LEU A 59 -37.42 14.87 30.98
CA LEU A 59 -36.49 13.98 31.68
C LEU A 59 -36.39 12.62 30.96
N HIS A 60 -35.50 12.49 29.99
CA HIS A 60 -34.95 11.18 29.61
C HIS A 60 -33.43 11.19 29.67
N ARG A 61 -32.91 10.20 30.39
CA ARG A 61 -31.52 10.01 30.81
C ARG A 61 -30.57 9.88 29.60
N SER A 62 -30.02 11.00 29.15
CA SER A 62 -28.87 11.04 28.23
C SER A 62 -27.83 12.01 28.80
N PRO A 63 -26.53 11.66 28.82
CA PRO A 63 -25.51 12.57 29.32
C PRO A 63 -25.39 13.82 28.40
N PRO A 64 -25.09 15.00 28.96
CA PRO A 64 -25.00 16.24 28.21
C PRO A 64 -23.84 16.22 27.21
N LEU A 65 -24.06 16.83 26.04
CA LEU A 65 -23.04 17.09 25.03
C LEU A 65 -22.15 18.24 25.52
N ALA A 66 -20.84 18.02 25.64
CA ALA A 66 -19.88 19.09 25.94
C ALA A 66 -19.15 19.49 24.65
N LEU A 67 -19.29 20.75 24.24
CA LEU A 67 -18.44 21.36 23.22
C LEU A 67 -17.43 22.26 23.95
N GLY A 68 -16.15 21.90 23.93
CA GLY A 68 -15.07 22.72 24.48
C GLY A 68 -14.45 23.61 23.41
N ILE A 69 -14.29 24.90 23.70
CA ILE A 69 -13.42 25.82 22.96
C ILE A 69 -12.28 26.26 23.90
N GLY A 70 -11.05 26.01 23.45
CA GLY A 70 -9.76 26.63 23.79
C GLY A 70 -9.50 27.19 25.20
N GLY A 71 -8.56 26.57 25.92
CA GLY A 71 -7.80 27.23 26.99
C GLY A 71 -6.45 27.71 26.45
N LEU A 72 -6.14 29.00 26.63
CA LEU A 72 -4.88 29.64 26.26
C LEU A 72 -3.77 29.27 27.26
N THR A 73 -2.82 28.44 26.85
CA THR A 73 -1.47 28.43 27.43
C THR A 73 -0.47 28.26 26.30
N GLU A 74 0.21 29.37 25.96
CA GLU A 74 1.24 29.58 24.93
C GLU A 74 0.77 30.13 23.56
N PRO A 75 1.47 31.12 22.95
CA PRO A 75 0.91 31.88 21.82
C PRO A 75 0.79 31.15 20.48
N ASN A 76 1.22 29.89 20.33
CA ASN A 76 1.35 29.26 19.00
C ASN A 76 0.94 27.78 18.93
N LYS A 77 0.09 27.29 19.84
CA LYS A 77 -0.50 25.95 19.74
C LYS A 77 -2.02 26.01 19.93
N LEU A 78 -2.76 25.60 18.91
CA LEU A 78 -4.19 25.34 18.98
C LEU A 78 -4.37 23.83 19.11
N ASP A 79 -4.52 23.33 20.33
CA ASP A 79 -4.86 21.93 20.56
C ASP A 79 -6.40 21.79 20.61
N ILE A 80 -6.97 21.15 19.59
CA ILE A 80 -8.40 20.83 19.52
C ILE A 80 -8.58 19.37 19.96
N ALA A 81 -9.26 19.14 21.07
CA ALA A 81 -9.74 17.82 21.46
C ALA A 81 -11.26 17.78 21.33
N VAL A 82 -11.78 16.87 20.49
CA VAL A 82 -13.22 16.58 20.39
C VAL A 82 -13.47 15.20 20.99
N LEU A 83 -14.32 15.13 22.01
CA LEU A 83 -14.76 13.87 22.62
C LEU A 83 -16.18 13.53 22.16
N PHE A 84 -16.40 12.29 21.73
CA PHE A 84 -17.74 11.72 21.55
C PHE A 84 -17.95 10.57 22.53
N SER A 85 -19.14 10.50 23.14
CA SER A 85 -19.61 9.31 23.84
C SER A 85 -21.02 8.94 23.39
N ALA A 86 -21.16 7.94 22.52
CA ALA A 86 -22.42 7.19 22.37
C ALA A 86 -22.14 5.80 21.77
N PRO A 87 -22.86 4.74 22.20
CA PRO A 87 -22.68 3.39 21.66
C PRO A 87 -23.39 3.21 20.29
N PRO A 88 -22.92 2.27 19.44
CA PRO A 88 -23.32 2.18 18.05
C PRO A 88 -24.60 1.33 17.91
N LYS A 89 -25.71 1.98 17.57
CA LYS A 89 -26.89 1.47 16.82
C LYS A 89 -28.10 2.33 17.19
N GLN A 90 -28.39 3.35 16.38
CA GLN A 90 -29.70 4.00 16.15
C GLN A 90 -29.45 5.44 15.69
N PHE A 91 -29.18 5.64 14.40
CA PHE A 91 -29.32 6.95 13.74
C PHE A 91 -29.74 6.71 12.28
N LEU A 92 -31.00 6.32 12.11
CA LEU A 92 -31.71 6.29 10.84
C LEU A 92 -33.09 6.87 11.12
N GLY A 93 -33.28 8.14 10.78
CA GLY A 93 -34.55 8.85 10.88
C GLY A 93 -34.45 10.17 11.62
N LEU A 94 -34.99 11.21 10.98
CA LEU A 94 -35.18 12.59 11.47
C LEU A 94 -33.95 13.51 11.40
N LEU A 95 -33.78 14.18 10.26
CA LEU A 95 -34.06 15.62 10.16
C LEU A 95 -34.13 16.02 8.68
N GLY A 96 -35.33 16.42 8.25
CA GLY A 96 -35.57 17.04 6.96
C GLY A 96 -35.25 18.53 6.99
N LEU A 97 -34.66 18.98 5.88
CA LEU A 97 -34.64 20.33 5.33
C LEU A 97 -34.53 21.53 6.30
N SER A 98 -33.30 22.04 6.41
CA SER A 98 -33.06 23.47 6.31
C SER A 98 -31.77 23.70 5.54
N CYS A 99 -31.83 24.53 4.51
CA CYS A 99 -30.76 24.87 3.58
C CYS A 99 -29.39 25.08 4.25
N LEU A 100 -28.54 24.06 4.16
CA LEU A 100 -27.10 24.24 4.02
C LEU A 100 -26.79 23.63 2.66
N THR A 101 -26.40 24.49 1.73
CA THR A 101 -25.71 24.08 0.51
C THR A 101 -24.70 23.01 0.90
N LYS A 102 -24.66 21.90 0.16
CA LYS A 102 -23.54 20.95 0.19
C LYS A 102 -22.27 21.78 -0.02
N LEU A 103 -21.61 22.19 1.05
CA LEU A 103 -20.20 22.50 1.01
C LEU A 103 -19.57 21.16 0.63
N PRO A 104 -18.99 21.03 -0.56
CA PRO A 104 -18.29 19.81 -0.87
C PRO A 104 -17.15 19.76 0.14
N HIS A 105 -16.96 18.63 0.83
CA HIS A 105 -15.72 18.37 1.53
C HIS A 105 -14.63 18.24 0.45
N HIS A 106 -14.16 19.38 -0.07
CA HIS A 106 -12.88 19.47 -0.75
C HIS A 106 -11.86 19.24 0.34
N TRP A 107 -11.36 18.01 0.44
CA TRP A 107 -10.16 17.72 1.20
C TRP A 107 -9.01 18.47 0.53
N VAL A 108 -8.80 19.72 0.91
CA VAL A 108 -7.61 20.46 0.50
C VAL A 108 -6.47 19.88 1.32
N VAL A 109 -5.78 18.87 0.79
CA VAL A 109 -4.45 18.52 1.27
C VAL A 109 -3.60 19.76 1.05
N GLN A 110 -3.37 20.54 2.11
CA GLN A 110 -2.52 21.73 1.99
C GLN A 110 -1.10 21.27 1.67
N CYS A 111 -0.70 21.51 0.43
CA CYS A 111 0.67 21.33 0.01
C CYS A 111 1.57 22.26 0.82
N ARG A 112 2.51 21.69 1.58
CA ARG A 112 3.66 22.41 2.11
C ARG A 112 4.46 23.05 0.98
N VAL A 113 5.10 24.18 1.25
CA VAL A 113 5.96 24.87 0.28
C VAL A 113 7.17 24.00 -0.06
N GLY A 114 7.59 24.03 -1.32
CA GLY A 114 8.81 23.35 -1.77
C GLY A 114 10.04 23.84 -1.01
N GLY A 115 10.96 22.93 -0.71
CA GLY A 115 12.19 23.23 0.02
C GLY A 115 13.44 22.99 -0.82
N GLU A 116 14.58 23.33 -0.22
CA GLU A 116 15.89 22.89 -0.69
C GLU A 116 16.46 21.91 0.33
N THR A 117 17.09 20.85 -0.16
CA THR A 117 17.75 19.86 0.69
C THR A 117 18.95 19.26 0.00
N ALA A 118 19.93 18.81 0.80
CA ALA A 118 21.12 18.14 0.31
C ALA A 118 21.15 16.70 0.82
N ILE A 119 21.48 15.76 -0.06
CA ILE A 119 21.59 14.33 0.24
C ILE A 119 23.01 13.89 -0.10
N ASN A 120 23.71 13.33 0.89
CA ASN A 120 25.00 12.71 0.68
C ASN A 120 24.79 11.32 0.08
N VAL A 121 25.52 11.02 -1.01
CA VAL A 121 25.43 9.77 -1.74
C VAL A 121 26.78 9.06 -1.64
N PRO A 122 26.88 7.97 -0.85
CA PRO A 122 28.11 7.20 -0.75
C PRO A 122 28.45 6.57 -2.09
N ALA A 123 29.70 6.71 -2.54
CA ALA A 123 30.17 6.05 -3.78
C ALA A 123 30.34 4.54 -3.61
N ALA A 124 30.80 4.12 -2.43
CA ALA A 124 30.94 2.72 -2.04
C ALA A 124 29.69 2.21 -1.32
N VAL A 125 29.48 0.89 -1.36
CA VAL A 125 28.35 0.23 -0.67
C VAL A 125 28.46 0.41 0.84
N PRO A 126 27.50 1.07 1.51
CA PRO A 126 27.50 1.20 2.96
C PRO A 126 27.36 -0.15 3.68
N SER A 127 27.86 -0.25 4.91
CA SER A 127 27.73 -1.46 5.73
C SER A 127 26.29 -1.86 6.04
N GLY A 128 25.38 -0.87 6.10
CA GLY A 128 23.94 -1.07 6.31
C GLY A 128 23.12 -1.36 5.05
N ALA A 129 23.74 -1.47 3.87
CA ALA A 129 23.02 -1.77 2.63
C ALA A 129 22.44 -3.19 2.66
N SER A 130 21.34 -3.39 1.93
CA SER A 130 20.65 -4.67 1.79
C SER A 130 21.58 -5.81 1.35
N LEU A 131 21.11 -7.06 1.48
CA LEU A 131 21.64 -8.17 0.68
C LEU A 131 21.42 -7.89 -0.83
N SER A 132 21.98 -8.74 -1.68
CA SER A 132 21.67 -8.67 -3.10
C SER A 132 20.16 -8.81 -3.31
N VAL A 133 19.57 -7.87 -4.05
CA VAL A 133 18.15 -7.86 -4.38
C VAL A 133 17.92 -8.78 -5.58
N ALA A 134 16.96 -9.70 -5.47
CA ALA A 134 16.69 -10.69 -6.51
C ALA A 134 16.26 -10.02 -7.84
N HIS A 135 16.51 -10.70 -8.97
CA HIS A 135 16.10 -10.21 -10.30
C HIS A 135 14.57 -10.13 -10.44
N ASP A 136 13.87 -11.06 -9.77
CA ASP A 136 12.42 -11.18 -9.74
C ASP A 136 11.80 -10.50 -8.51
N PHE A 137 12.48 -9.51 -7.91
CA PHE A 137 12.01 -8.82 -6.70
C PHE A 137 10.58 -8.30 -6.85
N THR A 138 10.25 -7.67 -7.99
CA THR A 138 8.90 -7.25 -8.34
C THR A 138 8.16 -8.40 -9.01
N GLY A 139 7.65 -9.33 -8.21
CA GLY A 139 6.86 -10.47 -8.66
C GLY A 139 5.37 -10.18 -8.75
N PHE A 140 4.61 -11.17 -9.20
CA PHE A 140 3.15 -11.11 -9.29
C PHE A 140 2.52 -12.21 -8.45
N ALA A 141 1.40 -11.91 -7.82
CA ALA A 141 0.53 -12.93 -7.26
C ALA A 141 -0.88 -12.77 -7.84
N PHE A 142 -1.55 -13.89 -8.12
CA PHE A 142 -2.92 -13.89 -8.57
C PHE A 142 -3.77 -14.81 -7.70
N GLU A 143 -4.95 -14.33 -7.34
CA GLU A 143 -6.03 -15.19 -6.88
C GLU A 143 -6.33 -16.25 -7.97
N GLU A 144 -6.41 -17.53 -7.59
CA GLU A 144 -6.35 -18.68 -8.50
C GLU A 144 -7.39 -18.62 -9.61
N ARG A 145 -8.65 -18.33 -9.28
CA ARG A 145 -9.71 -18.15 -10.26
C ARG A 145 -9.39 -16.95 -11.15
N SER A 146 -9.00 -15.82 -10.56
CA SER A 146 -8.65 -14.59 -11.30
C SER A 146 -7.52 -14.82 -12.30
N PHE A 147 -6.50 -15.63 -11.98
CA PHE A 147 -5.41 -15.95 -12.91
C PHE A 147 -5.92 -16.41 -14.28
N TYR A 148 -6.96 -17.27 -14.30
CA TYR A 148 -7.60 -17.71 -15.54
C TYR A 148 -8.18 -16.53 -16.35
N TYR A 149 -8.81 -15.55 -15.70
CA TYR A 149 -9.35 -14.37 -16.39
C TYR A 149 -8.25 -13.47 -16.96
N TYR A 150 -7.10 -13.38 -16.28
CA TYR A 150 -5.99 -12.57 -16.74
C TYR A 150 -5.28 -13.17 -17.95
N PHE A 151 -5.18 -14.50 -18.02
CA PHE A 151 -4.30 -15.16 -18.99
C PHE A 151 -5.01 -16.06 -20.00
N ALA A 152 -6.18 -16.66 -19.69
CA ALA A 152 -6.84 -17.57 -20.62
C ALA A 152 -7.86 -16.89 -21.55
N LEU A 153 -8.48 -15.79 -21.09
CA LEU A 153 -9.58 -15.14 -21.80
C LEU A 153 -9.13 -14.17 -22.91
N ALA A 154 -10.11 -13.56 -23.59
CA ALA A 154 -9.87 -12.55 -24.60
C ALA A 154 -9.03 -11.38 -24.04
N LYS A 155 -8.21 -10.76 -24.89
CA LYS A 155 -7.30 -9.66 -24.51
C LYS A 155 -6.18 -10.03 -23.54
N ARG A 156 -5.88 -11.34 -23.35
CA ARG A 156 -4.73 -11.84 -22.58
C ARG A 156 -3.38 -11.25 -22.99
N GLU A 157 -3.26 -10.70 -24.21
CA GLU A 157 -2.05 -9.99 -24.63
C GLU A 157 -1.74 -8.77 -23.77
N VAL A 158 -2.76 -8.11 -23.19
CA VAL A 158 -2.56 -6.98 -22.26
C VAL A 158 -1.79 -7.47 -21.04
N SER A 159 -2.32 -8.48 -20.34
CA SER A 159 -1.67 -9.07 -19.15
C SER A 159 -0.27 -9.57 -19.45
N ARG A 160 -0.09 -10.28 -20.58
CA ARG A 160 1.25 -10.76 -21.00
C ARG A 160 2.23 -9.62 -21.21
N ASN A 161 1.83 -8.56 -21.91
CA ASN A 161 2.73 -7.46 -22.22
C ASN A 161 3.07 -6.64 -20.95
N LEU A 162 2.13 -6.51 -20.01
CA LEU A 162 2.37 -5.83 -18.72
C LEU A 162 3.32 -6.61 -17.82
N VAL A 163 3.16 -7.94 -17.74
CA VAL A 163 4.10 -8.83 -17.04
C VAL A 163 5.50 -8.70 -17.65
N ASN A 164 5.60 -8.78 -18.97
CA ASN A 164 6.88 -8.66 -19.67
C ASN A 164 7.53 -7.29 -19.48
N ALA A 165 6.75 -6.21 -19.46
CA ALA A 165 7.28 -4.85 -19.29
C ALA A 165 8.05 -4.67 -17.97
N ILE A 166 7.64 -5.35 -16.90
CA ILE A 166 8.36 -5.36 -15.62
C ILE A 166 9.58 -6.29 -15.71
N ALA A 167 9.39 -7.51 -16.21
CA ALA A 167 10.45 -8.51 -16.30
C ALA A 167 11.65 -8.07 -17.19
N GLU A 168 11.37 -7.33 -18.25
CA GLU A 168 12.39 -6.75 -19.15
C GLU A 168 13.30 -5.74 -18.44
N LYS A 169 12.84 -5.05 -17.39
CA LYS A 169 13.66 -4.07 -16.64
C LYS A 169 14.81 -4.73 -15.88
N THR A 170 14.61 -5.96 -15.43
CA THR A 170 15.59 -6.71 -14.64
C THR A 170 16.20 -7.88 -15.40
N ASN A 171 15.83 -8.07 -16.68
CA ASN A 171 16.22 -9.20 -17.52
C ASN A 171 15.94 -10.55 -16.81
N THR A 172 14.75 -10.69 -16.26
CA THR A 172 14.33 -11.87 -15.50
C THR A 172 13.21 -12.63 -16.20
N GLU A 173 13.07 -13.89 -15.83
CA GLU A 173 11.83 -14.64 -16.03
C GLU A 173 10.78 -14.14 -15.02
N PRO A 174 9.51 -13.93 -15.44
CA PRO A 174 8.45 -13.59 -14.49
C PRO A 174 8.26 -14.72 -13.48
N ASN A 175 8.29 -14.40 -12.19
CA ASN A 175 7.98 -15.35 -11.12
C ASN A 175 6.62 -15.01 -10.49
N ILE A 176 5.66 -15.90 -10.72
CA ILE A 176 4.24 -15.67 -10.47
C ILE A 176 3.71 -16.65 -9.43
N ARG A 177 3.17 -16.15 -8.32
CA ARG A 177 2.39 -16.95 -7.38
C ARG A 177 0.93 -17.03 -7.82
N VAL A 178 0.35 -18.21 -7.79
CA VAL A 178 -1.06 -18.45 -8.12
C VAL A 178 -1.67 -19.22 -6.96
N GLY A 179 -2.69 -18.66 -6.33
CA GLY A 179 -3.22 -19.20 -5.07
C GLY A 179 -4.34 -18.38 -4.43
N ASP A 180 -4.24 -18.11 -3.13
CA ASP A 180 -5.25 -17.39 -2.31
C ASP A 180 -6.42 -18.29 -1.84
N THR A 181 -7.32 -17.70 -1.06
CA THR A 181 -8.48 -18.27 -0.38
C THR A 181 -9.40 -19.04 -1.34
N SER A 182 -9.48 -18.64 -2.60
CA SER A 182 -10.29 -19.33 -3.61
C SER A 182 -9.82 -20.75 -3.87
N LEU A 183 -8.51 -20.97 -3.90
CA LEU A 183 -7.94 -22.29 -4.05
C LEU A 183 -8.25 -23.13 -2.81
N ASP A 184 -8.07 -22.57 -1.62
CA ASP A 184 -8.37 -23.25 -0.36
C ASP A 184 -9.84 -23.68 -0.23
N ASP A 185 -10.75 -22.90 -0.81
CA ASP A 185 -12.17 -23.21 -0.87
C ASP A 185 -12.58 -24.02 -2.11
N SER A 186 -11.63 -24.47 -2.93
CA SER A 186 -11.89 -25.23 -4.17
C SER A 186 -11.88 -26.75 -3.99
N GLN A 187 -12.17 -27.46 -5.08
CA GLN A 187 -12.02 -28.91 -5.26
C GLN A 187 -11.44 -29.22 -6.66
N CYS A 188 -10.80 -30.37 -6.81
CA CYS A 188 -10.37 -30.90 -8.11
C CYS A 188 -11.58 -31.48 -8.85
N GLY A 189 -11.74 -31.08 -10.11
CA GLY A 189 -12.70 -31.65 -11.05
C GLY A 189 -12.00 -32.50 -12.12
N PRO A 190 -11.51 -33.73 -11.81
CA PRO A 190 -10.60 -34.45 -12.70
C PRO A 190 -11.20 -34.84 -14.06
N ASN A 191 -12.52 -34.98 -14.14
CA ASN A 191 -13.26 -35.30 -15.37
C ASN A 191 -14.08 -34.10 -15.88
N GLN A 192 -13.73 -32.89 -15.44
CA GLN A 192 -14.41 -31.65 -15.82
C GLN A 192 -13.79 -31.11 -17.12
N ASP A 193 -14.62 -30.85 -18.13
CA ASP A 193 -14.18 -30.25 -19.39
C ASP A 193 -13.88 -28.75 -19.22
N GLU A 194 -14.71 -28.05 -18.45
CA GLU A 194 -14.55 -26.63 -18.18
C GLU A 194 -13.34 -26.35 -17.28
N PRO A 195 -12.61 -25.26 -17.48
CA PRO A 195 -11.48 -24.92 -16.63
C PRO A 195 -11.92 -24.59 -15.20
N ILE A 196 -13.03 -23.88 -15.05
CA ILE A 196 -13.59 -23.50 -13.74
C ILE A 196 -15.09 -23.75 -13.77
N ARG A 197 -15.63 -24.44 -12.75
CA ARG A 197 -17.07 -24.43 -12.45
C ARG A 197 -17.30 -23.73 -11.13
N ILE A 198 -18.15 -22.72 -11.17
CA ILE A 198 -18.59 -21.97 -10.00
C ILE A 198 -19.97 -22.51 -9.61
N PRO A 199 -20.23 -22.82 -8.33
CA PRO A 199 -21.54 -23.28 -7.90
C PRO A 199 -22.64 -22.25 -8.18
N PRO A 200 -23.85 -22.67 -8.54
CA PRO A 200 -24.98 -21.76 -8.75
C PRO A 200 -25.22 -20.85 -7.53
N GLY A 201 -25.26 -19.54 -7.75
CA GLY A 201 -25.51 -18.52 -6.72
C GLY A 201 -24.26 -17.87 -6.12
N GLU A 202 -23.08 -18.49 -6.26
CA GLU A 202 -21.82 -17.98 -5.70
C GLU A 202 -21.09 -17.02 -6.68
N GLU A 203 -21.58 -16.84 -7.91
CA GLU A 203 -20.81 -16.21 -8.98
C GLU A 203 -20.71 -14.67 -8.87
N CYS A 204 -21.37 -14.06 -7.87
CA CYS A 204 -21.28 -12.61 -7.56
C CYS A 204 -20.86 -12.29 -6.11
N GLN A 205 -20.55 -13.28 -5.27
CA GLN A 205 -20.36 -13.08 -3.82
C GLN A 205 -18.88 -13.11 -3.41
N GLY A 206 -18.03 -12.37 -4.11
CA GLY A 206 -16.59 -12.44 -3.87
C GLY A 206 -16.02 -13.79 -4.28
N ILE A 207 -15.18 -14.40 -3.45
CA ILE A 207 -14.56 -15.70 -3.68
C ILE A 207 -15.58 -16.82 -3.45
N PRO A 208 -15.96 -17.60 -4.49
CA PRO A 208 -16.95 -18.67 -4.35
C PRO A 208 -16.51 -19.74 -3.37
N SER A 209 -17.43 -20.17 -2.50
CA SER A 209 -17.24 -21.38 -1.72
C SER A 209 -17.49 -22.61 -2.60
N ASN A 210 -16.57 -23.57 -2.60
CA ASN A 210 -16.75 -24.88 -3.25
C ASN A 210 -16.74 -24.91 -4.79
N MET A 211 -15.95 -24.04 -5.43
CA MET A 211 -15.67 -24.14 -6.87
C MET A 211 -14.81 -25.35 -7.24
N THR A 212 -14.84 -25.77 -8.50
CA THR A 212 -13.97 -26.83 -9.02
C THR A 212 -13.07 -26.36 -10.15
N PHE A 213 -11.79 -26.75 -10.07
CA PHE A 213 -10.81 -26.58 -11.14
C PHE A 213 -10.69 -27.87 -11.94
N GLY A 214 -10.94 -27.77 -13.25
CA GLY A 214 -10.73 -28.86 -14.20
C GLY A 214 -9.31 -28.85 -14.78
N PRO A 215 -8.83 -29.95 -15.38
CA PRO A 215 -7.47 -30.03 -15.92
C PRO A 215 -7.13 -28.96 -16.97
N SER A 216 -8.12 -28.44 -17.70
CA SER A 216 -7.95 -27.39 -18.71
C SER A 216 -7.69 -26.00 -18.13
N PHE A 217 -7.89 -25.79 -16.81
CA PHE A 217 -7.49 -24.56 -16.13
C PHE A 217 -5.99 -24.29 -16.29
N PHE A 218 -5.18 -25.34 -16.15
CA PHE A 218 -3.72 -25.24 -16.19
C PHE A 218 -3.17 -24.88 -17.58
N ASP A 219 -3.98 -24.96 -18.64
CA ASP A 219 -3.59 -24.49 -19.98
C ASP A 219 -3.34 -22.97 -20.00
N ALA A 220 -3.91 -22.21 -19.06
CA ALA A 220 -3.68 -20.78 -18.90
C ALA A 220 -2.20 -20.42 -18.64
N PHE A 221 -1.44 -21.32 -18.01
CA PHE A 221 -0.03 -21.12 -17.69
C PHE A 221 0.88 -21.12 -18.93
N ALA A 222 0.43 -21.72 -20.05
CA ALA A 222 1.18 -21.74 -21.29
C ALA A 222 1.28 -20.35 -21.96
N VAL A 223 0.47 -19.37 -21.54
CA VAL A 223 0.41 -18.01 -22.12
C VAL A 223 1.66 -17.19 -21.80
N LEU A 224 2.35 -17.53 -20.71
CA LEU A 224 3.63 -16.94 -20.31
C LEU A 224 4.72 -18.03 -20.39
N PRO A 225 5.26 -18.30 -21.59
CA PRO A 225 6.12 -19.48 -21.79
C PRO A 225 7.41 -19.45 -20.95
N ASN A 226 7.91 -18.26 -20.62
CA ASN A 226 9.14 -18.05 -19.84
C ASN A 226 8.85 -17.77 -18.36
N ALA A 227 7.61 -17.86 -17.90
CA ALA A 227 7.30 -17.65 -16.49
C ALA A 227 7.59 -18.91 -15.67
N ARG A 228 7.94 -18.66 -14.40
CA ARG A 228 8.03 -19.67 -13.36
C ARG A 228 6.97 -19.40 -12.29
N TYR A 229 6.52 -20.46 -11.64
CA TYR A 229 5.31 -20.42 -10.82
C TYR A 229 5.52 -20.94 -9.41
N VAL A 230 4.96 -20.22 -8.44
CA VAL A 230 4.63 -20.76 -7.12
C VAL A 230 3.15 -21.10 -7.15
N ILE A 231 2.80 -22.35 -6.82
CA ILE A 231 1.42 -22.84 -6.91
C ILE A 231 0.95 -23.18 -5.51
N ASP A 232 -0.08 -22.51 -5.03
CA ASP A 232 -0.71 -22.90 -3.78
C ASP A 232 -1.37 -24.29 -3.96
N ILE A 233 -1.56 -25.00 -2.85
CA ILE A 233 -2.23 -26.30 -2.76
C ILE A 233 -3.27 -26.21 -1.64
N PRO A 234 -4.54 -26.56 -1.87
CA PRO A 234 -5.59 -26.36 -0.87
C PRO A 234 -5.29 -27.15 0.41
N MET A 235 -5.46 -26.50 1.57
CA MET A 235 -5.26 -27.10 2.89
C MET A 235 -6.49 -26.93 3.80
N LYS A 236 -7.25 -25.83 3.65
CA LYS A 236 -8.34 -25.44 4.57
C LYS A 236 -9.36 -26.54 4.91
N LYS A 237 -9.71 -27.38 3.94
CA LYS A 237 -10.72 -28.45 4.09
C LYS A 237 -10.18 -29.80 4.60
N ASP A 238 -8.89 -29.89 4.91
CA ASP A 238 -8.22 -31.13 5.35
C ASP A 238 -8.52 -32.34 4.43
N ASN A 239 -8.47 -32.12 3.12
CA ASN A 239 -8.75 -33.14 2.11
C ASN A 239 -7.49 -33.45 1.30
N LEU A 240 -6.67 -34.35 1.83
CA LEU A 240 -5.39 -34.73 1.24
C LEU A 240 -5.51 -35.27 -0.19
N GLU A 241 -6.55 -36.03 -0.51
CA GLU A 241 -6.72 -36.58 -1.87
C GLU A 241 -7.02 -35.48 -2.88
N ASN A 242 -7.80 -34.47 -2.49
CA ASN A 242 -8.02 -33.27 -3.30
C ASN A 242 -6.72 -32.49 -3.54
N SER A 243 -5.95 -32.25 -2.46
CA SER A 243 -4.66 -31.55 -2.54
C SER A 243 -3.69 -32.26 -3.47
N LYS A 244 -3.58 -33.60 -3.37
CA LYS A 244 -2.75 -34.43 -4.25
C LYS A 244 -3.22 -34.35 -5.71
N ALA A 245 -4.53 -34.35 -5.95
CA ALA A 245 -5.07 -34.30 -7.29
C ALA A 245 -4.74 -32.96 -7.98
N ILE A 246 -4.96 -31.82 -7.31
CA ILE A 246 -4.58 -30.50 -7.83
C ILE A 246 -3.07 -30.40 -8.06
N ALA A 247 -2.25 -30.82 -7.08
CA ALA A 247 -0.79 -30.82 -7.21
C ALA A 247 -0.32 -31.65 -8.41
N LYS A 248 -0.94 -32.81 -8.63
CA LYS A 248 -0.64 -33.70 -9.76
C LYS A 248 -1.00 -33.05 -11.09
N ASP A 249 -2.19 -32.48 -11.21
CA ASP A 249 -2.62 -31.82 -12.46
C ASP A 249 -1.73 -30.62 -12.77
N ALA A 250 -1.43 -29.78 -11.77
CA ALA A 250 -0.50 -28.66 -11.90
C ALA A 250 0.88 -29.13 -12.37
N TYR A 251 1.45 -30.14 -11.70
CA TYR A 251 2.77 -30.69 -12.04
C TYR A 251 2.82 -31.24 -13.48
N GLN A 252 1.78 -31.95 -13.92
CA GLN A 252 1.72 -32.56 -15.24
C GLN A 252 1.46 -31.55 -16.36
N LYS A 253 0.64 -30.52 -16.11
CA LYS A 253 0.20 -29.56 -17.13
C LYS A 253 1.11 -28.34 -17.25
N ILE A 254 1.62 -27.83 -16.13
CA ILE A 254 2.53 -26.67 -16.12
C ILE A 254 3.96 -27.09 -16.48
N GLY A 255 4.37 -28.28 -16.03
CA GLY A 255 5.74 -28.79 -16.17
C GLY A 255 6.59 -28.50 -14.93
N ALA A 256 7.32 -29.52 -14.47
CA ALA A 256 8.13 -29.48 -13.26
C ALA A 256 9.23 -28.40 -13.30
N GLU A 257 9.76 -28.12 -14.49
CA GLU A 257 10.80 -27.11 -14.72
C GLU A 257 10.30 -25.68 -14.51
N LYS A 258 8.99 -25.45 -14.64
CA LYS A 258 8.36 -24.14 -14.45
C LYS A 258 7.85 -23.92 -13.04
N ILE A 259 7.65 -24.98 -12.24
CA ILE A 259 7.21 -24.86 -10.84
C ILE A 259 8.44 -24.61 -9.95
N VAL A 260 8.47 -23.45 -9.29
CA VAL A 260 9.49 -23.08 -8.29
C VAL A 260 9.23 -23.81 -6.97
N SER A 261 7.97 -23.77 -6.53
CA SER A 261 7.54 -24.39 -5.27
C SER A 261 6.02 -24.60 -5.25
N PHE A 262 5.60 -25.51 -4.39
CA PHE A 262 4.21 -25.58 -3.92
C PHE A 262 4.08 -24.91 -2.56
N GLU A 263 3.04 -24.11 -2.37
CA GLU A 263 2.69 -23.48 -1.09
C GLU A 263 1.46 -24.18 -0.50
N ILE A 264 1.51 -24.66 0.74
CA ILE A 264 0.44 -25.52 1.29
C ILE A 264 -0.53 -24.65 2.11
N GLY A 265 -1.69 -24.38 1.53
CA GLY A 265 -2.72 -23.49 2.06
C GLY A 265 -2.40 -22.01 1.88
N ASN A 266 -3.40 -21.19 2.14
CA ASN A 266 -3.34 -19.74 2.17
C ASN A 266 -3.80 -19.20 3.53
N GLU A 267 -3.05 -18.25 4.11
CA GLU A 267 -3.36 -17.62 5.41
C GLU A 267 -3.94 -18.59 6.47
N PRO A 268 -3.24 -19.68 6.84
CA PRO A 268 -3.79 -20.73 7.71
C PRO A 268 -4.27 -20.24 9.09
N ASN A 269 -3.79 -19.08 9.52
CA ASN A 269 -4.28 -18.35 10.69
C ASN A 269 -5.77 -17.97 10.62
N ASN A 270 -6.35 -17.89 9.42
CA ASN A 270 -7.75 -17.53 9.18
C ASN A 270 -8.70 -18.73 9.13
N TYR A 271 -8.20 -19.97 9.29
CA TYR A 271 -9.03 -21.17 9.21
C TYR A 271 -9.93 -21.42 10.43
N GLY A 272 -9.84 -20.57 11.47
CA GLY A 272 -10.66 -20.71 12.67
C GLY A 272 -10.34 -21.93 13.55
N GLN A 273 -9.30 -22.71 13.20
CA GLN A 273 -8.81 -23.80 14.03
C GLN A 273 -7.86 -23.25 15.11
N ASN A 274 -7.88 -23.87 16.30
CA ASN A 274 -6.94 -23.60 17.40
C ASN A 274 -5.50 -24.04 17.03
N MET A 275 -4.95 -23.52 15.95
CA MET A 275 -3.52 -23.52 15.76
C MET A 275 -2.98 -22.47 16.72
N ASP A 276 -2.23 -22.89 17.74
CA ASP A 276 -1.53 -21.99 18.68
C ASP A 276 -0.66 -20.95 17.92
N MET A 277 -0.24 -21.32 16.70
CA MET A 277 0.38 -20.46 15.70
C MET A 277 -0.51 -19.33 15.14
N ALA A 278 -1.83 -19.50 15.04
CA ALA A 278 -2.76 -18.49 14.52
C ALA A 278 -2.84 -17.24 15.41
N LYS A 279 -2.61 -17.37 16.73
CA LYS A 279 -2.44 -16.21 17.63
C LYS A 279 -1.14 -15.47 17.39
N TYR A 280 -0.09 -16.17 16.94
CA TYR A 280 1.23 -15.61 16.63
C TYR A 280 1.27 -14.98 15.22
N ILE A 281 0.58 -15.58 14.24
CA ILE A 281 0.51 -15.12 12.84
C ILE A 281 -0.39 -13.90 12.64
N LYS A 282 -1.40 -13.66 13.50
CA LYS A 282 -2.29 -12.49 13.35
C LYS A 282 -1.55 -11.13 13.37
N LYS A 283 -0.28 -11.12 13.76
CA LYS A 283 0.62 -9.96 13.76
C LYS A 283 1.42 -9.77 12.45
N TRP A 284 1.35 -10.71 11.50
CA TRP A 284 2.18 -10.78 10.29
C TRP A 284 1.55 -10.13 9.05
N LYS A 285 0.52 -9.29 9.24
CA LYS A 285 -0.06 -8.56 8.11
C LYS A 285 0.74 -7.28 7.83
N THR A 286 1.28 -7.27 6.61
CA THR A 286 1.57 -6.13 5.73
C THR A 286 2.82 -5.28 5.99
N CYS A 287 3.79 -5.48 5.10
CA CYS A 287 5.05 -4.75 4.96
C CYS A 287 4.87 -3.25 4.70
N CYS A 288 3.75 -2.82 4.10
CA CYS A 288 3.69 -1.46 3.57
C CYS A 288 2.29 -0.83 3.53
N GLN A 289 1.21 -1.46 4.04
CA GLN A 289 -0.09 -1.34 3.33
C GLN A 289 -1.38 -1.26 4.16
N GLU A 290 -1.34 -1.33 5.49
CA GLU A 290 -2.54 -1.03 6.29
C GLU A 290 -2.45 0.36 6.91
N LYS A 291 -3.63 1.00 7.02
CA LYS A 291 -3.77 2.25 7.75
C LYS A 291 -3.24 2.08 9.17
N ALA A 292 -2.54 3.09 9.69
CA ALA A 292 -2.24 3.13 11.13
C ALA A 292 -3.52 3.06 11.99
N ASN A 293 -4.65 3.54 11.48
CA ASN A 293 -6.00 3.36 12.03
C ASN A 293 -7.09 3.66 10.98
N GLY A 294 -8.34 3.24 11.21
CA GLY A 294 -9.43 3.44 10.23
C GLY A 294 -9.69 4.88 9.75
N ALA A 295 -9.21 5.90 10.46
CA ALA A 295 -9.40 7.32 10.16
C ALA A 295 -8.23 7.99 9.40
N SER A 296 -7.07 7.33 9.24
CA SER A 296 -5.92 7.92 8.52
C SER A 296 -6.13 8.01 7.00
N ASP A 297 -5.37 8.87 6.34
CA ASP A 297 -5.44 9.10 4.89
C ASP A 297 -4.14 8.64 4.19
N LEU A 298 -4.14 8.75 2.86
CA LEU A 298 -2.98 8.37 2.05
C LEU A 298 -1.71 9.12 2.47
N GLN A 299 -1.82 10.42 2.80
CA GLN A 299 -0.69 11.23 3.22
C GLN A 299 -0.11 10.75 4.55
N TYR A 300 -0.97 10.33 5.49
CA TYR A 300 -0.55 9.90 6.82
C TYR A 300 0.19 8.56 6.78
N ASP A 301 -0.23 7.62 5.91
CA ASP A 301 0.30 6.26 5.83
C ASP A 301 1.27 6.04 4.65
N LEU A 302 0.76 5.77 3.45
CA LEU A 302 1.54 5.25 2.31
C LEU A 302 2.35 6.31 1.56
N MET A 303 2.10 7.58 1.85
CA MET A 303 2.84 8.74 1.36
C MET A 303 3.63 9.39 2.51
N ASN A 304 4.09 8.58 3.48
CA ASN A 304 4.86 9.05 4.61
C ASN A 304 5.95 8.04 4.97
N PHE A 305 7.21 8.42 4.75
CA PHE A 305 8.35 7.55 5.00
C PHE A 305 8.40 7.07 6.46
N THR A 306 8.13 7.95 7.42
CA THR A 306 8.13 7.60 8.85
C THR A 306 7.05 6.57 9.17
N ALA A 307 5.86 6.72 8.58
CA ALA A 307 4.77 5.77 8.78
C ALA A 307 5.06 4.42 8.12
N ILE A 308 5.63 4.42 6.91
CA ILE A 308 6.04 3.20 6.20
C ILE A 308 7.12 2.45 6.97
N VAL A 309 8.15 3.14 7.46
CA VAL A 309 9.20 2.54 8.29
C VAL A 309 8.59 1.94 9.56
N ARG A 310 7.73 2.68 10.26
CA ARG A 310 7.06 2.17 11.47
C ARG A 310 6.18 0.97 11.18
N GLY A 311 5.44 1.00 10.07
CA GLY A 311 4.55 -0.09 9.64
C GLY A 311 5.32 -1.36 9.27
N SER A 312 6.56 -1.21 8.81
CA SER A 312 7.42 -2.32 8.34
C SER A 312 8.41 -2.87 9.37
N GLU A 313 8.41 -2.36 10.60
CA GLU A 313 9.36 -2.79 11.64
C GLU A 313 9.29 -4.30 11.91
N PHE A 314 8.08 -4.86 11.87
CA PHE A 314 7.88 -6.27 12.13
C PHE A 314 8.49 -7.18 11.05
N GLU A 315 8.32 -6.82 9.78
CA GLU A 315 8.95 -7.52 8.66
C GLU A 315 10.46 -7.35 8.72
N LYS A 316 10.95 -6.17 9.12
CA LYS A 316 12.37 -5.93 9.31
C LYS A 316 12.97 -6.87 10.35
N ASP A 317 12.29 -7.08 11.47
CA ASP A 317 12.69 -8.04 12.50
C ASP A 317 12.73 -9.47 11.95
N ALA A 318 11.73 -9.87 11.17
CA ALA A 318 11.69 -11.19 10.53
C ALA A 318 12.84 -11.36 9.52
N VAL A 319 13.09 -10.36 8.68
CA VAL A 319 14.22 -10.33 7.73
C VAL A 319 15.54 -10.49 8.47
N ASP A 320 15.77 -9.72 9.54
CA ASP A 320 17.02 -9.80 10.30
C ASP A 320 17.18 -11.16 10.99
N TYR A 321 16.11 -11.72 11.54
CA TYR A 321 16.11 -13.06 12.14
C TYR A 321 16.48 -14.15 11.14
N LEU A 322 15.94 -14.08 9.92
CA LEU A 322 16.19 -15.05 8.84
C LEU A 322 17.57 -14.86 8.20
N ARG A 323 18.03 -13.60 8.09
CA ARG A 323 19.37 -13.24 7.61
C ARG A 323 20.48 -13.81 8.50
N ASN A 324 20.26 -13.85 9.81
CA ASN A 324 21.24 -14.35 10.77
C ASN A 324 21.29 -15.88 10.88
N ARG A 325 20.59 -16.62 9.99
CA ARG A 325 20.66 -18.08 9.90
C ARG A 325 21.91 -18.53 9.13
N THR A 326 22.26 -19.81 9.25
CA THR A 326 23.37 -20.41 8.50
C THR A 326 22.88 -21.68 7.80
N PRO A 327 22.68 -21.66 6.46
CA PRO A 327 22.78 -20.49 5.58
C PRO A 327 21.69 -19.43 5.84
N PRO A 328 21.89 -18.16 5.44
CA PRO A 328 20.82 -17.14 5.48
C PRO A 328 19.60 -17.60 4.69
N ILE A 329 18.41 -17.31 5.22
CA ILE A 329 17.13 -17.69 4.58
C ILE A 329 16.50 -16.44 3.95
N PRO A 330 16.24 -16.40 2.63
CA PRO A 330 15.56 -15.28 2.01
C PRO A 330 14.08 -15.24 2.40
N LEU A 331 13.56 -14.06 2.74
CA LEU A 331 12.13 -13.84 2.99
C LEU A 331 11.44 -13.35 1.71
N SER A 332 10.37 -14.01 1.29
CA SER A 332 9.48 -13.55 0.22
C SER A 332 8.15 -13.12 0.81
N LEU A 333 7.66 -11.95 0.42
CA LEU A 333 6.27 -11.57 0.64
C LEU A 333 5.47 -12.15 -0.54
N ALA A 334 4.92 -13.35 -0.36
CA ALA A 334 4.34 -14.14 -1.44
C ALA A 334 2.94 -13.67 -1.89
N GLU A 335 2.29 -12.84 -1.08
CA GLU A 335 1.03 -12.15 -1.35
C GLU A 335 1.07 -10.78 -0.64
N ASP A 336 1.08 -9.68 -1.39
CA ASP A 336 1.10 -8.30 -0.86
C ASP A 336 0.29 -7.36 -1.77
N GLY A 337 -0.43 -6.38 -1.23
CA GLY A 337 -1.30 -5.49 -2.00
C GLY A 337 -1.76 -4.25 -1.22
N SER A 338 -1.71 -3.07 -1.85
CA SER A 338 -1.95 -1.80 -1.15
C SER A 338 -3.43 -1.42 -1.02
N VAL A 339 -4.02 -1.55 0.16
CA VAL A 339 -5.40 -1.12 0.41
C VAL A 339 -5.46 -0.02 1.46
N LEU A 340 -6.05 1.12 1.11
CA LEU A 340 -6.60 2.01 2.12
C LEU A 340 -7.77 1.26 2.78
N GLY A 341 -7.52 0.61 3.92
CA GLY A 341 -8.42 -0.35 4.59
C GLY A 341 -9.78 0.16 5.09
N ASN A 342 -10.41 1.13 4.41
CA ASN A 342 -11.77 1.61 4.68
C ASN A 342 -12.78 1.28 3.55
N GLY A 343 -12.41 0.43 2.59
CA GLY A 343 -13.24 0.17 1.41
C GLY A 343 -13.30 1.35 0.43
N SER A 344 -12.32 2.25 0.46
CA SER A 344 -12.15 3.23 -0.61
C SER A 344 -11.66 2.51 -1.86
N ASN A 345 -12.49 2.46 -2.89
CA ASN A 345 -12.15 1.97 -4.23
C ASN A 345 -11.65 3.13 -5.10
N ASN A 346 -10.74 3.95 -4.57
CA ASN A 346 -10.27 5.12 -5.32
C ASN A 346 -8.95 4.75 -5.97
N ASP A 347 -9.04 4.19 -7.17
CA ASP A 347 -7.90 3.80 -8.00
C ASP A 347 -6.85 4.93 -8.13
N ALA A 348 -7.26 6.21 -8.06
CA ALA A 348 -6.37 7.37 -8.12
C ALA A 348 -5.53 7.58 -6.83
N LEU A 349 -5.95 7.00 -5.70
CA LEU A 349 -5.26 7.06 -4.40
C LEU A 349 -4.50 5.78 -4.06
N GLU A 350 -4.54 4.76 -4.92
CA GLU A 350 -3.93 3.46 -4.65
C GLU A 350 -2.46 3.45 -5.10
N ALA A 351 -1.60 3.75 -4.12
CA ALA A 351 -0.14 3.53 -4.03
C ALA A 351 0.72 3.61 -5.31
N VAL A 352 0.70 4.76 -5.99
CA VAL A 352 1.70 5.09 -7.03
C VAL A 352 3.13 5.06 -6.48
N LEU A 353 3.35 5.62 -5.28
CA LEU A 353 4.69 5.72 -4.67
C LEU A 353 4.90 4.77 -3.50
N GLY A 354 3.85 4.46 -2.72
CA GLY A 354 3.95 3.62 -1.51
C GLY A 354 4.47 2.21 -1.80
N SER A 355 4.09 1.63 -2.95
CA SER A 355 4.51 0.29 -3.36
C SER A 355 6.00 0.19 -3.77
N ALA A 356 6.64 1.31 -4.09
CA ALA A 356 8.04 1.35 -4.52
C ALA A 356 9.05 1.37 -3.35
N LEU A 357 8.60 1.57 -2.10
CA LEU A 357 9.47 1.83 -0.95
C LEU A 357 9.89 0.56 -0.18
N CYS A 358 9.23 -0.58 -0.42
CA CYS A 358 9.43 -1.81 0.35
C CYS A 358 10.80 -2.50 0.10
N MET A 359 11.57 -2.06 -0.91
CA MET A 359 12.90 -2.61 -1.27
C MET A 359 13.95 -2.54 -0.15
N THR A 360 13.78 -1.65 0.81
CA THR A 360 14.84 -1.32 1.78
C THR A 360 14.70 -2.01 3.12
N ILE A 361 13.58 -2.70 3.34
CA ILE A 361 13.34 -3.55 4.51
C ILE A 361 14.19 -4.83 4.42
N GLY A 362 14.68 -5.17 3.22
CA GLY A 362 15.59 -6.29 2.98
C GLY A 362 14.90 -7.62 2.73
N VAL A 363 13.62 -7.58 2.36
CA VAL A 363 12.92 -8.72 1.76
C VAL A 363 13.57 -9.10 0.44
N ASN A 364 13.58 -10.39 0.11
CA ASN A 364 14.19 -10.89 -1.11
C ASN A 364 13.29 -10.66 -2.34
N LYS A 365 11.97 -10.77 -2.15
CA LYS A 365 10.96 -10.69 -3.20
C LYS A 365 9.61 -10.25 -2.63
N ILE A 366 8.82 -9.58 -3.46
CA ILE A 366 7.42 -9.21 -3.20
C ILE A 366 6.59 -9.65 -4.39
N ASN A 367 5.48 -10.35 -4.14
CA ASN A 367 4.50 -10.68 -5.16
C ASN A 367 3.25 -9.82 -4.98
N TRP A 368 2.98 -8.98 -5.96
CA TRP A 368 1.85 -8.07 -5.92
C TRP A 368 0.56 -8.80 -6.27
N GLN A 369 -0.31 -8.94 -5.28
CA GLN A 369 -1.57 -9.65 -5.35
C GLN A 369 -2.54 -8.94 -6.28
N SER A 370 -3.14 -9.71 -7.18
CA SER A 370 -4.09 -9.25 -8.16
C SER A 370 -5.27 -10.21 -8.20
N GLY A 371 -6.47 -9.65 -8.22
CA GLY A 371 -7.71 -10.37 -8.34
C GLY A 371 -8.68 -9.57 -9.20
N LEU A 372 -9.73 -10.21 -9.69
CA LEU A 372 -10.82 -9.48 -10.32
C LEU A 372 -11.40 -8.49 -9.31
N THR A 373 -11.49 -7.22 -9.69
CA THR A 373 -12.07 -6.14 -8.85
C THR A 373 -11.29 -5.81 -7.58
N PHE A 374 -10.07 -6.34 -7.41
CA PHE A 374 -9.22 -5.93 -6.29
C PHE A 374 -8.75 -4.50 -6.56
N PRO A 375 -8.99 -3.55 -5.64
CA PRO A 375 -8.61 -2.15 -5.88
C PRO A 375 -7.12 -2.05 -6.21
N PHE A 376 -6.32 -2.69 -5.38
CA PHE A 376 -4.86 -2.73 -5.43
C PHE A 376 -4.24 -3.57 -6.55
N ALA A 377 -5.05 -4.18 -7.44
CA ALA A 377 -4.51 -4.89 -8.60
C ALA A 377 -3.70 -3.92 -9.48
N LEU A 378 -2.61 -4.40 -10.08
CA LEU A 378 -1.79 -3.58 -10.95
C LEU A 378 -2.50 -3.23 -12.27
N TRP A 379 -3.41 -4.10 -12.71
CA TRP A 379 -4.33 -3.88 -13.83
C TRP A 379 -5.52 -4.81 -13.68
N ASN A 380 -6.63 -4.53 -14.34
CA ASN A 380 -7.73 -5.46 -14.52
C ASN A 380 -7.75 -6.01 -15.97
N PRO A 381 -8.12 -7.28 -16.18
CA PRO A 381 -8.30 -7.83 -17.51
C PRO A 381 -9.67 -7.46 -18.08
N THR A 382 -9.88 -7.71 -19.37
CA THR A 382 -11.23 -7.69 -19.94
C THR A 382 -11.94 -8.96 -19.53
N TYR A 383 -13.12 -8.84 -18.92
CA TYR A 383 -13.94 -9.99 -18.59
C TYR A 383 -15.43 -9.65 -18.62
N GLU A 384 -16.25 -10.67 -18.77
CA GLU A 384 -17.70 -10.55 -18.63
C GLU A 384 -18.12 -11.15 -17.28
N ASN A 385 -18.98 -10.44 -16.55
CA ASN A 385 -19.59 -11.01 -15.36
C ASN A 385 -20.84 -11.84 -15.71
N LYS A 386 -21.39 -12.54 -14.73
CA LYS A 386 -22.58 -13.41 -14.94
C LYS A 386 -23.85 -12.70 -15.42
N ASN A 387 -23.90 -11.37 -15.34
CA ASN A 387 -25.03 -10.56 -15.78
C ASN A 387 -24.82 -10.02 -17.22
N ASN A 388 -23.89 -10.62 -17.98
CA ASN A 388 -23.46 -10.19 -19.30
C ASN A 388 -22.94 -8.73 -19.33
N LYS A 389 -22.46 -8.22 -18.19
CA LYS A 389 -21.79 -6.92 -18.15
C LYS A 389 -20.31 -7.12 -18.45
N THR A 390 -19.86 -6.51 -19.52
CA THR A 390 -18.45 -6.46 -19.90
C THR A 390 -17.71 -5.40 -19.09
N PHE A 391 -16.60 -5.80 -18.48
CA PHE A 391 -15.59 -4.93 -17.88
C PHE A 391 -14.39 -4.91 -18.83
N LEU A 392 -13.92 -3.71 -19.16
CA LEU A 392 -12.78 -3.53 -20.06
C LEU A 392 -11.49 -3.54 -19.25
N ALA A 393 -10.42 -4.07 -19.86
CA ALA A 393 -9.10 -4.01 -19.28
C ALA A 393 -8.70 -2.56 -18.96
N SER A 394 -8.06 -2.36 -17.81
CA SER A 394 -7.55 -1.07 -17.33
C SER A 394 -6.23 -1.28 -16.61
N VAL A 395 -5.26 -0.40 -16.85
CA VAL A 395 -3.99 -0.39 -16.10
C VAL A 395 -4.15 0.57 -14.93
N HIS A 396 -3.67 0.19 -13.74
CA HIS A 396 -3.82 1.01 -12.54
C HIS A 396 -2.55 1.79 -12.21
N PRO A 397 -2.65 2.89 -11.47
CA PRO A 397 -1.51 3.72 -11.08
C PRO A 397 -0.36 2.95 -10.41
N ALA A 398 -0.68 1.94 -9.58
CA ALA A 398 0.31 1.10 -8.89
C ALA A 398 1.27 0.33 -9.84
N PHE A 399 0.85 0.03 -11.09
CA PHE A 399 1.71 -0.61 -12.08
C PHE A 399 2.98 0.20 -12.36
N TYR A 400 2.87 1.52 -12.40
CA TYR A 400 4.02 2.40 -12.67
C TYR A 400 5.03 2.41 -11.52
N GLY A 401 4.58 2.23 -10.28
CA GLY A 401 5.44 2.01 -9.12
C GLY A 401 6.29 0.74 -9.27
N GLN A 402 5.75 -0.31 -9.89
CA GLN A 402 6.47 -1.55 -10.17
C GLN A 402 7.48 -1.41 -11.32
N ILE A 403 7.12 -0.67 -12.37
CA ILE A 403 8.08 -0.32 -13.43
C ILE A 403 9.26 0.49 -12.88
N PHE A 404 8.98 1.50 -12.03
CA PHE A 404 10.00 2.27 -11.33
C PHE A 404 10.91 1.36 -10.51
N SER A 405 10.30 0.52 -9.68
CA SER A 405 10.99 -0.41 -8.79
C SER A 405 11.91 -1.35 -9.57
N ALA A 406 11.40 -1.99 -10.61
CA ALA A 406 12.17 -2.90 -11.44
C ALA A 406 13.34 -2.20 -12.15
N GLU A 407 13.14 -0.97 -12.65
CA GLU A 407 14.23 -0.20 -13.27
C GLU A 407 15.24 0.33 -12.23
N PHE A 408 14.79 0.65 -11.01
CA PHE A 408 15.68 1.01 -9.92
C PHE A 408 16.52 -0.16 -9.44
N ARG A 409 15.98 -1.38 -9.45
CA ARG A 409 16.77 -2.61 -9.22
C ARG A 409 17.79 -2.80 -10.35
N GLY A 410 17.36 -2.70 -11.60
CA GLY A 410 18.23 -2.89 -12.77
C GLY A 410 18.57 -4.36 -13.04
N ASN A 411 19.59 -4.63 -13.86
CA ASN A 411 19.88 -5.96 -14.40
C ASN A 411 21.25 -6.55 -14.00
N ALA A 412 21.97 -5.93 -13.07
CA ALA A 412 23.23 -6.49 -12.58
C ALA A 412 22.99 -7.71 -11.65
N ASP A 413 23.95 -8.62 -11.57
CA ASP A 413 23.82 -9.84 -10.76
C ASP A 413 23.78 -9.54 -9.25
N ASN A 414 24.61 -8.59 -8.79
CA ASN A 414 24.70 -8.19 -7.39
C ASN A 414 24.29 -6.73 -7.23
N VAL A 415 23.00 -6.51 -6.93
CA VAL A 415 22.44 -5.19 -6.66
C VAL A 415 22.18 -5.04 -5.18
N ARG A 416 22.87 -4.11 -4.52
CA ARG A 416 22.60 -3.76 -3.12
C ARG A 416 21.98 -2.38 -3.05
N ILE A 417 21.00 -2.21 -2.16
CA ILE A 417 20.27 -0.95 -1.98
C ILE A 417 20.53 -0.44 -0.56
N SER A 418 20.86 0.85 -0.45
CA SER A 418 20.96 1.55 0.82
C SER A 418 19.98 2.70 0.85
N SER A 419 19.31 2.88 1.98
CA SER A 419 18.60 4.11 2.26
C SER A 419 19.61 5.21 2.66
N ILE A 420 19.44 6.41 2.10
CA ILE A 420 20.42 7.51 2.22
C ILE A 420 19.79 8.86 2.65
N ALA A 421 18.46 8.98 2.65
CA ALA A 421 17.76 10.14 3.21
C ALA A 421 16.39 9.74 3.78
N HIS A 422 16.10 10.18 5.01
CA HIS A 422 14.95 9.73 5.82
C HIS A 422 14.14 10.91 6.39
N HIS A 423 13.47 11.69 5.54
CA HIS A 423 12.51 12.70 6.00
C HIS A 423 11.09 12.19 5.84
N THR A 424 10.15 12.72 6.62
CA THR A 424 8.74 12.31 6.62
C THR A 424 8.14 12.22 5.21
N PHE A 425 8.41 13.21 4.34
CA PHE A 425 7.87 13.28 2.99
C PHE A 425 8.93 13.27 1.88
N LEU A 426 10.19 13.06 2.24
CA LEU A 426 11.27 12.94 1.26
C LEU A 426 12.18 11.79 1.67
N SER A 427 12.24 10.78 0.82
CA SER A 427 13.14 9.64 1.00
C SER A 427 14.02 9.46 -0.22
N ALA A 428 15.22 8.93 0.00
CA ALA A 428 16.13 8.61 -1.10
C ALA A 428 16.92 7.35 -0.82
N TYR A 429 17.26 6.65 -1.90
CA TYR A 429 17.91 5.36 -1.89
C TYR A 429 19.00 5.31 -2.94
N ALA A 430 20.15 4.75 -2.60
CA ALA A 430 21.23 4.46 -3.53
C ALA A 430 21.24 2.96 -3.86
N ALA A 431 21.41 2.64 -5.13
CA ALA A 431 21.58 1.27 -5.59
C ALA A 431 22.92 1.09 -6.29
N TYR A 432 23.58 -0.01 -5.92
CA TYR A 432 24.96 -0.31 -6.24
C TYR A 432 25.04 -1.60 -7.04
N ASP A 433 25.58 -1.53 -8.26
CA ASP A 433 25.80 -2.69 -9.13
C ASP A 433 27.21 -3.19 -8.96
N ASN A 434 27.35 -4.44 -8.51
CA ASN A 434 28.65 -5.09 -8.32
C ASN A 434 29.62 -4.18 -7.57
N THR A 435 29.14 -3.51 -6.51
CA THR A 435 29.82 -2.52 -5.63
C THR A 435 29.88 -1.07 -6.10
N LYS A 436 29.49 -0.74 -7.33
CA LYS A 436 29.55 0.64 -7.84
C LYS A 436 28.20 1.33 -7.77
N LEU A 437 28.14 2.56 -7.28
CA LEU A 437 26.92 3.38 -7.32
C LEU A 437 26.44 3.53 -8.77
N ARG A 438 25.18 3.18 -9.06
CA ARG A 438 24.62 3.34 -10.42
C ARG A 438 23.35 4.14 -10.47
N ARG A 439 22.57 4.13 -9.39
CA ARG A 439 21.25 4.74 -9.36
C ARG A 439 20.99 5.37 -8.01
N VAL A 440 20.33 6.52 -8.02
CA VAL A 440 19.74 7.16 -6.85
C VAL A 440 18.26 7.37 -7.10
N ALA A 441 17.40 6.72 -6.32
CA ALA A 441 15.97 6.97 -6.30
C ALA A 441 15.66 8.07 -5.28
N ILE A 442 14.80 9.01 -5.64
CA ILE A 442 14.31 10.06 -4.75
C ILE A 442 12.79 10.09 -4.85
N PHE A 443 12.11 10.07 -3.72
CA PHE A 443 10.66 10.09 -3.61
C PHE A 443 10.24 11.33 -2.84
N ASN A 444 9.43 12.18 -3.47
CA ASN A 444 8.71 13.23 -2.78
C ASN A 444 7.29 12.73 -2.51
N LEU A 445 7.10 12.24 -1.28
CA LEU A 445 5.88 11.64 -0.77
C LEU A 445 4.91 12.70 -0.24
N GLN A 446 5.15 13.98 -0.46
CA GLN A 446 4.13 14.97 -0.19
C GLN A 446 2.97 14.76 -1.16
N LEU A 447 1.78 14.43 -0.65
CA LEU A 447 0.60 14.20 -1.44
C LEU A 447 0.01 15.53 -1.91
N CYS A 448 0.23 15.85 -3.18
CA CYS A 448 -0.33 17.03 -3.84
C CYS A 448 -1.00 16.65 -5.16
N GLY A 449 -2.12 17.30 -5.46
CA GLY A 449 -2.82 17.19 -6.74
C GLY A 449 -2.20 18.05 -7.83
N ARG A 450 -3.02 18.45 -8.81
CA ARG A 450 -2.63 19.27 -9.95
C ARG A 450 -2.29 20.72 -9.56
N ASP A 451 -3.13 21.33 -8.73
CA ASP A 451 -3.02 22.74 -8.36
C ASP A 451 -2.05 22.93 -7.18
N ASP A 452 -1.26 24.01 -7.21
CA ASP A 452 -0.28 24.35 -6.17
C ASP A 452 0.72 23.24 -5.83
N ARG A 453 1.12 22.44 -6.83
CA ARG A 453 2.08 21.35 -6.69
C ARG A 453 3.51 21.89 -6.49
N PRO A 454 4.06 21.86 -5.27
CA PRO A 454 5.39 22.40 -4.98
C PRO A 454 6.47 21.51 -5.55
N THR A 455 7.64 22.11 -5.77
CA THR A 455 8.85 21.40 -6.20
C THR A 455 9.94 21.55 -5.15
N THR A 456 10.52 20.42 -4.74
CA THR A 456 11.69 20.40 -3.86
C THR A 456 12.94 20.29 -4.73
N LYS A 457 13.89 21.21 -4.52
CA LYS A 457 15.21 21.14 -5.15
C LYS A 457 16.12 20.27 -4.30
N VAL A 458 16.52 19.13 -4.83
CA VAL A 458 17.38 18.16 -4.15
C VAL A 458 18.79 18.23 -4.71
N THR A 459 19.75 18.59 -3.87
CA THR A 459 21.17 18.56 -4.22
C THR A 459 21.74 17.21 -3.84
N LEU A 460 22.10 16.37 -4.82
CA LEU A 460 22.87 15.15 -4.56
C LEU A 460 24.35 15.52 -4.45
N GLN A 461 24.96 15.18 -3.32
CA GLN A 461 26.40 15.30 -3.08
C GLN A 461 27.02 13.90 -3.18
N ILE A 462 27.64 13.60 -4.32
CA ILE A 462 28.20 12.29 -4.62
C ILE A 462 29.63 12.26 -4.09
N GLU A 463 29.90 11.35 -3.16
CA GLU A 463 31.20 11.27 -2.49
C GLU A 463 32.31 10.92 -3.50
N ALA A 464 33.14 11.92 -3.82
CA ALA A 464 34.48 11.84 -4.40
C ALA A 464 34.74 10.75 -5.46
N GLU A 465 33.92 10.69 -6.51
CA GLU A 465 34.33 10.09 -7.79
C GLU A 465 34.42 11.19 -8.86
N SER A 466 35.64 11.68 -9.12
CA SER A 466 35.93 12.66 -10.17
C SER A 466 35.60 12.18 -11.59
N SER A 467 35.19 10.93 -11.74
CA SER A 467 34.78 10.24 -12.96
C SER A 467 33.26 10.36 -13.24
N VAL A 468 32.45 10.87 -12.32
CA VAL A 468 31.03 11.12 -12.58
C VAL A 468 30.86 12.50 -13.20
N VAL A 469 30.52 12.54 -14.49
CA VAL A 469 30.40 13.80 -15.24
C VAL A 469 28.95 14.14 -15.56
N HIS A 470 28.11 13.13 -15.81
CA HIS A 470 26.72 13.31 -16.17
C HIS A 470 25.81 12.34 -15.44
N ILE A 471 24.61 12.81 -15.10
CA ILE A 471 23.52 12.00 -14.57
C ILE A 471 22.32 12.13 -15.49
N GLU A 472 21.74 11.00 -15.87
CA GLU A 472 20.47 10.96 -16.57
C GLU A 472 19.35 10.84 -15.53
N VAL A 473 18.34 11.71 -15.57
CA VAL A 473 17.21 11.68 -14.64
C VAL A 473 15.96 11.26 -15.39
N LYS A 474 15.31 10.21 -14.88
CA LYS A 474 13.99 9.75 -15.30
C LYS A 474 12.98 10.00 -14.19
N LYS A 475 11.74 10.33 -14.57
CA LYS A 475 10.67 10.72 -13.65
C LYS A 475 9.48 9.77 -13.73
N LEU A 476 8.99 9.35 -12.57
CA LEU A 476 7.63 8.83 -12.37
C LEU A 476 6.77 10.02 -11.96
N THR A 477 5.95 10.52 -12.88
CA THR A 477 5.22 11.78 -12.68
C THR A 477 3.91 11.82 -13.44
N SER A 478 3.05 12.76 -13.04
CA SER A 478 1.78 13.06 -13.68
C SER A 478 1.42 14.54 -13.55
N PRO A 479 0.75 15.15 -14.54
CA PRO A 479 0.09 16.45 -14.35
C PRO A 479 -0.95 16.46 -13.22
N GLY A 480 -1.57 15.31 -12.90
CA GLY A 480 -2.54 15.17 -11.82
C GLY A 480 -1.92 15.01 -10.43
N GLY A 481 -0.59 14.94 -10.32
CA GLY A 481 0.09 14.68 -9.05
C GLY A 481 -0.32 13.34 -8.45
N GLY A 482 -0.63 13.32 -7.16
CA GLY A 482 -0.99 12.12 -6.40
C GLY A 482 -2.47 11.75 -6.46
N THR A 483 -3.27 12.47 -7.26
CA THR A 483 -4.66 12.13 -7.59
C THR A 483 -4.81 11.75 -9.06
N ALA A 484 -3.70 11.43 -9.72
CA ALA A 484 -3.67 11.15 -11.14
C ALA A 484 -4.30 9.80 -11.47
N SER A 485 -5.05 9.78 -12.56
CA SER A 485 -5.43 8.53 -13.21
C SER A 485 -4.22 7.89 -13.90
N ALA A 486 -4.27 6.58 -14.18
CA ALA A 486 -3.20 5.89 -14.90
C ALA A 486 -2.90 6.51 -16.29
N SER A 487 -3.91 7.07 -16.96
CA SER A 487 -3.77 7.77 -18.24
C SER A 487 -2.97 9.07 -18.16
N GLU A 488 -2.73 9.61 -16.97
CA GLU A 488 -1.94 10.82 -16.76
C GLU A 488 -0.56 10.54 -16.18
N ILE A 489 -0.27 9.30 -15.77
CA ILE A 489 1.00 8.91 -15.18
C ILE A 489 1.96 8.49 -16.30
N THR A 490 3.24 8.87 -16.17
CA THR A 490 4.30 8.40 -17.05
C THR A 490 5.51 7.98 -16.25
N TRP A 491 6.23 6.97 -16.74
CA TRP A 491 7.60 6.69 -16.32
C TRP A 491 8.55 7.05 -17.46
N SER A 492 9.39 8.07 -17.27
CA SER A 492 10.30 8.59 -18.31
C SER A 492 9.57 8.95 -19.62
N GLY A 493 8.32 9.41 -19.50
CA GLY A 493 7.44 9.76 -20.61
C GLY A 493 6.81 8.57 -21.33
N MET A 494 6.96 7.36 -20.79
CA MET A 494 6.32 6.13 -21.27
C MET A 494 5.03 5.85 -20.50
N GLN A 495 4.05 5.28 -21.20
CA GLN A 495 2.78 4.78 -20.67
C GLN A 495 2.53 3.34 -21.10
N TRP A 496 1.78 2.61 -20.27
CA TRP A 496 1.28 1.26 -20.56
C TRP A 496 -0.21 1.28 -20.34
N MET A 497 -0.97 1.18 -21.44
CA MET A 497 -2.42 1.35 -21.42
C MET A 497 -3.09 0.15 -22.10
N ALA A 498 -4.33 -0.18 -21.70
CA ALA A 498 -5.07 -1.28 -22.31
C ALA A 498 -5.32 -1.05 -23.80
N GLU A 499 -5.52 0.21 -24.21
CA GLU A 499 -5.71 0.67 -25.57
C GLU A 499 -4.49 0.35 -26.47
N SER A 500 -3.30 0.36 -25.89
CA SER A 500 -2.05 -0.03 -26.56
C SER A 500 -1.78 -1.54 -26.51
N GLY A 501 -2.73 -2.33 -26.01
CA GLY A 501 -2.55 -3.75 -25.74
C GLY A 501 -1.57 -4.02 -24.60
N GLY A 502 -1.41 -3.10 -23.64
CA GLY A 502 -0.44 -3.20 -22.56
C GLY A 502 1.03 -2.96 -22.98
N LYS A 503 1.27 -2.47 -24.21
CA LYS A 503 2.63 -2.17 -24.71
C LYS A 503 3.05 -0.78 -24.26
N SER A 504 4.37 -0.57 -24.13
CA SER A 504 4.90 0.75 -23.80
C SER A 504 4.71 1.72 -24.97
N VAL A 505 4.15 2.90 -24.72
CA VAL A 505 4.01 4.00 -25.69
C VAL A 505 4.69 5.25 -25.14
N ARG A 506 5.52 5.91 -25.94
CA ARG A 506 6.11 7.20 -25.57
C ARG A 506 5.09 8.32 -25.84
N VAL A 507 4.70 9.02 -24.80
CA VAL A 507 3.75 10.16 -24.88
C VAL A 507 4.39 11.49 -24.50
N LEU A 508 5.55 11.44 -23.85
CA LEU A 508 6.33 12.61 -23.44
C LEU A 508 7.84 12.34 -23.60
N ASN A 509 8.60 13.41 -23.78
CA ASN A 509 10.06 13.37 -23.71
C ASN A 509 10.52 14.26 -22.53
N ASN A 510 10.67 13.66 -21.35
CA ASN A 510 11.00 14.34 -20.09
C ASN A 510 12.23 13.77 -19.37
N THR A 511 13.01 12.94 -20.06
CA THR A 511 14.33 12.52 -19.58
C THR A 511 15.30 13.68 -19.73
N VAL A 512 16.04 13.99 -18.68
CA VAL A 512 17.04 15.07 -18.69
C VAL A 512 18.42 14.53 -18.38
N THR A 513 19.46 15.10 -19.00
CA THR A 513 20.85 14.83 -18.63
C THR A 513 21.41 16.06 -17.95
N LEU A 514 21.91 15.89 -16.73
CA LEU A 514 22.43 16.96 -15.89
C LEU A 514 23.93 16.78 -15.71
N ARG A 515 24.66 17.88 -15.67
CA ARG A 515 26.10 17.88 -15.42
C ARG A 515 26.37 17.85 -13.93
N VAL A 516 27.32 17.03 -13.51
CA VAL A 516 27.84 17.03 -12.14
C VAL A 516 28.99 18.03 -12.04
N THR A 517 28.91 18.95 -11.08
CA THR A 517 29.93 19.99 -10.83
C THR A 517 30.36 19.88 -9.37
N ASP A 518 31.67 19.73 -9.13
CA ASP A 518 32.24 19.57 -7.78
C ASP A 518 31.56 18.45 -6.96
N GLY A 519 31.25 17.33 -7.63
CA GLY A 519 30.54 16.19 -7.04
C GLY A 519 29.06 16.45 -6.73
N LYS A 520 28.50 17.57 -7.20
CA LYS A 520 27.11 17.98 -6.91
C LYS A 520 26.26 18.02 -8.17
N VAL A 521 25.00 17.65 -8.03
CA VAL A 521 23.96 17.86 -9.04
C VAL A 521 22.64 18.24 -8.37
N GLU A 522 21.93 19.22 -8.94
CA GLU A 522 20.60 19.62 -8.48
C GLU A 522 19.52 18.92 -9.30
N ILE A 523 18.51 18.37 -8.62
CA ILE A 523 17.39 17.69 -9.23
C ILE A 523 16.10 18.22 -8.63
N ASP A 524 15.21 18.70 -9.49
CA ASP A 524 13.88 19.15 -9.11
C ASP A 524 12.90 17.96 -9.03
N VAL A 525 12.30 17.78 -7.85
CA VAL A 525 11.33 16.71 -7.56
C VAL A 525 10.04 17.31 -7.00
N SER A 526 8.99 17.29 -7.82
CA SER A 526 7.67 17.81 -7.42
C SER A 526 6.99 16.92 -6.37
N ALA A 527 6.08 17.46 -5.58
CA ALA A 527 5.24 16.65 -4.67
C ALA A 527 4.52 15.53 -5.45
N SER A 528 4.31 14.35 -4.87
CA SER A 528 3.79 13.17 -5.57
C SER A 528 4.60 12.79 -6.83
N GLU A 529 5.92 12.99 -6.80
CA GLU A 529 6.86 12.60 -7.87
C GLU A 529 7.94 11.69 -7.30
N ALA A 530 8.41 10.76 -8.12
CA ALA A 530 9.66 10.05 -7.86
C ALA A 530 10.58 10.15 -9.07
N VAL A 531 11.88 10.11 -8.82
CA VAL A 531 12.90 10.15 -9.88
C VAL A 531 13.96 9.10 -9.63
N ILE A 532 14.57 8.62 -10.72
CA ILE A 532 15.83 7.88 -10.67
C ILE A 532 16.89 8.71 -11.39
N ALA A 533 17.95 9.05 -10.67
CA ALA A 533 19.19 9.58 -11.19
C ALA A 533 20.13 8.42 -11.53
N PHE A 534 20.41 8.20 -12.81
CA PHE A 534 21.35 7.22 -13.31
C PHE A 534 22.74 7.83 -13.39
N VAL A 535 23.65 7.28 -12.58
CA VAL A 535 25.04 7.72 -12.45
C VAL A 535 25.86 7.11 -13.60
N ARG A 536 26.37 7.98 -14.49
CA ARG A 536 27.24 7.58 -15.59
C ARG A 536 28.68 8.04 -15.31
N TYR A 537 29.60 7.11 -15.42
CA TYR A 537 31.03 7.35 -15.28
C TYR A 537 31.65 7.54 -16.65
N THR A 538 32.58 8.48 -16.78
CA THR A 538 33.47 8.52 -17.94
C THR A 538 34.33 7.26 -17.94
N VAL A 539 34.36 6.58 -19.08
CA VAL A 539 35.24 5.43 -19.33
C VAL A 539 36.68 5.90 -19.42
#